data_AF-A0A2N0ZG60-F1
#
_entry.id   AF-A0A2N0ZG60-F1
#
_cell.length_a   1.000
_cell.length_b   1.000
_cell.length_c   1.000
_cell.angle_alpha   90.00
_cell.angle_beta   90.00
_cell.angle_gamma   90.00
#
_symmetry.space_group_name_H-M   'P 1'
#
loop_
_entity.id
_entity.type
_entity.pdbx_description
1 polymer ?
#
loop_
_entity_poly.entity_id
_entity_poly.type
_entity_poly.pdbx_seq_one_letter_code
_entity_poly.pdbx_strand_id
1 'polypeptide(L)'
;MTFIPIYTSFPFLWFITKRKKCIITIIIILSHQSEVSIMQENQMLIASLNREKAALQSQIQANLEKIQRLTQAKTNIAHEQGEFWSQKRLISEPDLSAAWLGKHANEFKNIRTNMEQSYMAINTQQVENILSDIEQKIAQLESINNGYSNSIASINYQICLL
;
A
#
# COMPACT_ATOMS: atom_id res chain seq x y z
N MET A 1 -81.04 -31.70 -53.59
CA MET A 1 -80.18 -32.66 -52.85
C MET A 1 -78.91 -31.93 -52.45
N THR A 2 -78.91 -31.20 -51.32
CA THR A 2 -78.60 -31.64 -49.94
C THR A 2 -77.12 -32.02 -49.73
N PHE A 3 -76.43 -31.16 -48.95
CA PHE A 3 -75.33 -31.37 -47.97
C PHE A 3 -74.23 -32.41 -48.32
N ILE A 4 -72.94 -32.20 -48.07
CA ILE A 4 -72.31 -31.95 -46.76
C ILE A 4 -70.91 -31.30 -47.01
N PRO A 5 -70.51 -30.23 -46.30
CA PRO A 5 -69.13 -29.77 -46.31
C PRO A 5 -68.30 -30.65 -45.36
N ILE A 6 -67.28 -31.32 -45.89
CA ILE A 6 -66.34 -32.12 -45.09
C ILE A 6 -65.37 -31.16 -44.39
N TYR A 7 -65.72 -30.76 -43.16
CA TYR A 7 -64.78 -30.18 -42.20
C TYR A 7 -63.88 -31.32 -41.69
N THR A 8 -62.72 -31.51 -42.30
CA THR A 8 -61.67 -32.36 -41.72
C THR A 8 -60.47 -31.52 -41.29
N SER A 9 -60.39 -31.35 -39.97
CA SER A 9 -59.14 -31.29 -39.19
C SER A 9 -58.15 -30.15 -39.49
N PHE A 10 -58.54 -28.91 -39.18
CA PHE A 10 -57.63 -27.79 -38.92
C PHE A 10 -57.27 -27.45 -37.45
N PRO A 11 -57.62 -28.21 -36.37
CA PRO A 11 -57.16 -27.87 -35.02
C PRO A 11 -55.70 -28.31 -34.75
N PHE A 12 -55.23 -29.40 -35.34
CA PHE A 12 -53.97 -30.05 -34.94
C PHE A 12 -52.72 -29.29 -35.43
N LEU A 13 -52.71 -28.82 -36.68
CA LEU A 13 -51.60 -28.01 -37.23
C LEU A 13 -51.49 -26.63 -36.57
N TRP A 14 -52.61 -26.00 -36.22
CA TRP A 14 -52.65 -24.74 -35.47
C TRP A 14 -52.12 -24.93 -34.03
N PHE A 15 -52.43 -26.06 -33.40
CA PHE A 15 -51.93 -26.39 -32.07
C PHE A 15 -50.41 -26.66 -32.06
N ILE A 16 -49.90 -27.35 -33.09
CA ILE A 16 -48.45 -27.60 -33.25
C ILE A 16 -47.68 -26.30 -33.47
N THR A 17 -48.19 -25.38 -34.31
CA THR A 17 -47.52 -24.09 -34.57
C THR A 17 -47.55 -23.18 -33.35
N LYS A 18 -48.64 -23.17 -32.57
CA LYS A 18 -48.74 -22.42 -31.31
C LYS A 18 -47.80 -22.98 -30.23
N ARG A 19 -47.69 -24.32 -30.11
CA ARG A 19 -46.74 -24.98 -29.19
C ARG A 19 -45.29 -24.72 -29.59
N LYS A 20 -44.94 -24.80 -30.88
CA LYS A 20 -43.58 -24.49 -31.37
C LYS A 20 -43.18 -23.04 -31.09
N LYS A 21 -44.08 -22.07 -31.33
CA LYS A 21 -43.85 -20.66 -30.97
C LYS A 21 -43.66 -20.48 -29.46
N CYS A 22 -44.49 -21.12 -28.64
CA CYS A 22 -44.39 -21.05 -27.18
C CYS A 22 -43.05 -21.61 -26.66
N ILE A 23 -42.60 -22.76 -27.19
CA ILE A 23 -41.32 -23.38 -26.81
C ILE A 23 -40.14 -22.48 -27.20
N ILE A 24 -40.16 -21.89 -28.41
CA ILE A 24 -39.10 -20.96 -28.84
C ILE A 24 -39.06 -19.72 -27.94
N THR A 25 -40.20 -19.13 -27.59
CA THR A 25 -40.25 -18.00 -26.67
C THR A 25 -39.70 -18.36 -25.28
N ILE A 26 -40.03 -19.53 -24.75
CA ILE A 26 -39.50 -20.00 -23.46
C ILE A 26 -37.99 -20.19 -23.52
N ILE A 27 -37.45 -20.80 -24.58
CA ILE A 27 -35.99 -20.97 -24.74
C ILE A 27 -35.28 -19.61 -24.78
N ILE A 28 -35.82 -18.64 -25.51
CA ILE A 28 -35.26 -17.27 -25.58
C ILE A 28 -35.28 -16.60 -24.20
N ILE A 29 -36.39 -16.71 -23.47
CA ILE A 29 -36.52 -16.14 -22.11
C ILE A 29 -35.51 -16.80 -21.15
N LEU A 30 -35.36 -18.12 -21.19
CA LEU A 30 -34.41 -18.83 -20.33
C LEU A 30 -32.95 -18.49 -20.67
N SER A 31 -32.62 -18.37 -21.97
CA SER A 31 -31.30 -17.91 -22.42
C SER A 31 -31.01 -16.50 -21.92
N HIS A 32 -31.97 -15.59 -22.07
CA HIS A 32 -31.82 -14.21 -21.61
C HIS A 32 -31.71 -14.11 -20.08
N GLN A 33 -32.49 -14.90 -19.34
CA GLN A 33 -32.41 -14.94 -17.88
C GLN A 33 -31.05 -15.45 -17.40
N SER A 34 -30.44 -16.41 -18.11
CA SER A 34 -29.09 -16.90 -17.82
C SER A 34 -28.03 -15.82 -18.04
N GLU A 35 -28.10 -15.09 -19.16
CA GLU A 35 -27.16 -13.99 -19.47
C GLU A 35 -27.26 -12.85 -18.44
N VAL A 36 -28.48 -12.48 -18.03
CA VAL A 36 -28.71 -11.45 -17.02
C VAL A 36 -28.12 -11.86 -15.67
N SER A 37 -28.25 -13.14 -15.27
CA SER A 37 -27.67 -13.65 -14.02
C SER A 37 -26.14 -13.55 -14.03
N ILE A 38 -25.49 -13.97 -15.12
CA ILE A 38 -24.03 -13.92 -15.28
C ILE A 38 -23.53 -12.47 -15.24
N MET A 39 -24.21 -11.56 -15.94
CA MET A 39 -23.86 -10.14 -15.94
C MET A 39 -23.98 -9.53 -14.54
N GLN A 40 -24.99 -9.92 -13.77
CA GLN A 40 -25.18 -9.43 -12.41
C GLN A 40 -24.08 -9.95 -11.45
N GLU A 41 -23.65 -11.19 -11.62
CA GLU A 41 -22.51 -11.76 -10.88
C GLU A 41 -21.19 -11.02 -11.20
N ASN A 42 -20.90 -10.76 -12.48
CA ASN A 42 -19.72 -9.99 -12.89
C ASN A 42 -19.73 -8.58 -12.31
N GLN A 43 -20.89 -7.91 -12.30
CA GLN A 43 -21.02 -6.58 -11.69
C GLN A 43 -20.71 -6.58 -10.19
N MET A 44 -21.18 -7.59 -9.45
CA MET A 44 -20.86 -7.72 -8.03
C MET A 44 -19.38 -7.97 -7.79
N LEU A 45 -18.75 -8.81 -8.61
CA LEU A 45 -17.32 -9.10 -8.52
C LEU A 45 -16.47 -7.86 -8.83
N ILE A 46 -16.78 -7.12 -9.89
CA ILE A 46 -16.11 -5.86 -10.24
C ILE A 46 -16.23 -4.85 -9.09
N ALA A 47 -17.41 -4.73 -8.48
CA ALA A 47 -17.61 -3.84 -7.34
C ALA A 47 -16.75 -4.24 -6.14
N SER A 48 -16.64 -5.54 -5.85
CA SER A 48 -15.79 -6.07 -4.78
C SER A 48 -14.30 -5.77 -5.04
N LEU A 49 -13.81 -6.11 -6.23
CA LEU A 49 -12.42 -5.90 -6.64
C LEU A 49 -12.02 -4.42 -6.60
N ASN A 50 -12.91 -3.52 -7.01
CA ASN A 50 -12.66 -2.08 -6.92
C ASN A 50 -12.56 -1.57 -5.49
N ARG A 51 -13.34 -2.12 -4.54
CA ARG A 51 -13.21 -1.77 -3.11
C ARG A 51 -11.86 -2.19 -2.55
N GLU A 52 -11.42 -3.40 -2.87
CA GLU A 52 -10.11 -3.90 -2.45
C GLU A 52 -8.98 -3.02 -3.01
N LYS A 53 -9.03 -2.72 -4.32
CA LYS A 53 -8.08 -1.80 -4.96
C LYS A 53 -8.02 -0.45 -4.25
N ALA A 54 -9.16 0.16 -3.95
CA ALA A 54 -9.22 1.45 -3.25
C ALA A 54 -8.60 1.36 -1.85
N ALA A 55 -8.85 0.27 -1.12
CA ALA A 55 -8.23 0.04 0.19
C ALA A 55 -6.70 -0.05 0.08
N LEU A 56 -6.17 -0.80 -0.90
CA LEU A 56 -4.73 -0.91 -1.16
C LEU A 56 -4.11 0.44 -1.53
N GLN A 57 -4.78 1.24 -2.38
CA GLN A 57 -4.34 2.59 -2.73
C GLN A 57 -4.27 3.51 -1.50
N SER A 58 -5.25 3.41 -0.60
CA SER A 58 -5.22 4.16 0.66
C SER A 58 -4.03 3.76 1.55
N GLN A 59 -3.68 2.47 1.60
CA GLN A 59 -2.51 2.01 2.38
C GLN A 59 -1.19 2.50 1.78
N ILE A 60 -1.08 2.52 0.45
CA ILE A 60 0.08 3.10 -0.24
C ILE A 60 0.25 4.56 0.16
N GLN A 61 -0.83 5.35 0.08
CA GLN A 61 -0.79 6.78 0.42
C GLN A 61 -0.37 7.01 1.88
N ALA A 62 -0.96 6.26 2.82
CA ALA A 62 -0.59 6.35 4.24
C ALA A 62 0.89 5.99 4.50
N ASN A 63 1.44 5.04 3.74
CA ASN A 63 2.85 4.69 3.84
C ASN A 63 3.77 5.73 3.22
N LEU A 64 3.38 6.37 2.11
CA LEU A 64 4.13 7.47 1.50
C LEU A 64 4.26 8.66 2.46
N GLU A 65 3.19 9.01 3.18
CA GLU A 65 3.22 10.05 4.22
C GLU A 65 4.19 9.70 5.36
N LYS A 66 4.22 8.43 5.79
CA LYS A 66 5.18 7.96 6.79
C LYS A 66 6.62 8.05 6.27
N ILE A 67 6.87 7.63 5.03
CA ILE A 67 8.19 7.72 4.39
C ILE A 67 8.65 9.18 4.32
N GLN A 68 7.78 10.10 3.93
CA GLN A 68 8.09 11.53 3.87
C GLN A 68 8.50 12.06 5.26
N ARG A 69 7.73 11.73 6.30
CA ARG A 69 8.05 12.15 7.68
C ARG A 69 9.37 11.57 8.18
N LEU A 70 9.63 10.29 7.90
CA LEU A 70 10.89 9.64 8.26
C LEU A 70 12.08 10.25 7.53
N THR A 71 11.93 10.56 6.24
CA THR A 71 12.96 11.21 5.42
C THR A 71 13.29 12.61 5.94
N GLN A 72 12.27 13.37 6.34
CA GLN A 72 12.48 14.68 6.97
C GLN A 72 13.19 14.54 8.32
N ALA A 73 12.76 13.61 9.17
CA ALA A 73 13.38 13.36 10.47
C ALA A 73 14.86 12.97 10.31
N LYS A 74 15.18 12.07 9.37
CA LYS A 74 16.55 11.67 9.03
C LYS A 74 17.40 12.88 8.64
N THR A 75 16.87 13.75 7.79
CA THR A 75 17.57 14.96 7.32
C THR A 75 17.87 15.92 8.48
N ASN A 76 16.89 16.12 9.37
CA ASN A 76 17.05 16.97 10.54
C ASN A 76 18.10 16.41 11.51
N ILE A 77 18.04 15.10 11.80
CA ILE A 77 19.00 14.42 12.69
C ILE A 77 20.41 14.51 12.11
N ALA A 78 20.59 14.26 10.81
CA ALA A 78 21.90 14.36 10.17
C ALA A 78 22.46 15.79 10.21
N HIS A 79 21.59 16.80 10.09
CA HIS A 79 21.99 18.20 10.24
C HIS A 79 22.43 18.49 11.68
N GLU A 80 21.61 18.12 12.67
CA GLU A 80 21.91 18.28 14.09
C GLU A 80 23.18 17.52 14.51
N GLN A 81 23.42 16.34 13.93
CA GLN A 81 24.66 15.58 14.12
C GLN A 81 25.89 16.35 13.62
N GLY A 82 25.79 17.01 12.46
CA GLY A 82 26.85 17.85 11.92
C GLY A 82 27.13 19.06 12.82
N GLU A 83 26.08 19.75 13.27
CA GLU A 83 26.19 20.87 14.21
C GLU A 83 26.80 20.44 15.55
N PHE A 84 26.31 19.32 16.09
CA PHE A 84 26.88 18.69 17.27
C PHE A 84 28.36 18.39 17.03
N TRP A 85 28.73 17.68 15.96
CA TRP A 85 30.13 17.38 15.67
C TRP A 85 31.02 18.63 15.59
N SER A 86 30.53 19.73 15.01
CA SER A 86 31.28 20.98 14.88
C SER A 86 31.62 21.63 16.24
N GLN A 87 30.77 21.45 17.25
CA GLN A 87 30.91 22.02 18.59
C GLN A 87 31.87 21.24 19.48
N LYS A 88 32.32 20.05 19.05
CA LYS A 88 33.25 19.19 19.79
C LYS A 88 34.48 19.93 20.31
N ARG A 89 35.04 20.85 19.51
CA ARG A 89 36.22 21.67 19.88
C ARG A 89 36.05 22.45 21.19
N LEU A 90 34.81 22.78 21.57
CA LEU A 90 34.51 23.49 22.81
C LEU A 90 34.84 22.65 24.05
N ILE A 91 34.96 21.32 23.93
CA ILE A 91 35.42 20.46 25.04
C ILE A 91 36.88 20.75 25.40
N SER A 92 37.73 21.03 24.39
CA SER A 92 39.15 21.29 24.59
C SER A 92 39.49 22.77 24.81
N GLU A 93 38.56 23.69 24.54
CA GLU A 93 38.76 25.14 24.67
C GLU A 93 38.26 25.68 26.04
N PRO A 94 38.96 26.63 26.68
CA PRO A 94 40.34 27.04 26.41
C PRO A 94 41.34 25.96 26.82
N ASP A 95 42.52 25.99 26.20
CA ASP A 95 43.62 25.10 26.59
C ASP A 95 44.08 25.45 28.02
N LEU A 96 44.21 24.42 28.85
CA LEU A 96 44.74 24.59 30.20
C LEU A 96 46.26 24.59 30.10
N SER A 97 46.83 25.78 29.96
CA SER A 97 48.28 25.98 29.95
C SER A 97 48.95 25.40 31.21
N ALA A 98 50.27 25.23 31.16
CA ALA A 98 51.11 24.66 32.23
C ALA A 98 50.99 25.35 33.61
N ALA A 99 50.28 26.48 33.71
CA ALA A 99 49.96 27.14 34.99
C ALA A 99 48.90 26.38 35.82
N TRP A 100 48.12 25.46 35.22
CA TRP A 100 47.12 24.65 35.91
C TRP A 100 47.67 23.26 36.23
N LEU A 101 48.30 23.12 37.40
CA LEU A 101 48.87 21.86 37.90
C LEU A 101 48.24 21.45 39.23
N GLY A 102 48.30 20.16 39.54
CA GLY A 102 47.81 19.60 40.80
C GLY A 102 46.51 18.81 40.66
N LYS A 103 45.94 18.39 41.80
CA LYS A 103 44.82 17.45 41.87
C LYS A 103 43.60 17.90 41.05
N HIS A 104 43.20 19.16 41.17
CA HIS A 104 42.03 19.70 40.47
C HIS A 104 42.22 19.81 38.95
N ALA A 105 43.45 20.08 38.48
CA ALA A 105 43.75 20.07 37.05
C ALA A 105 43.60 18.67 36.45
N ASN A 106 44.04 17.63 37.19
CA ASN A 106 43.86 16.24 36.79
C ASN A 106 42.38 15.81 36.79
N GLU A 107 41.62 16.19 37.82
CA GLU A 107 40.17 15.93 37.89
C GLU A 107 39.44 16.56 36.70
N PHE A 108 39.76 17.81 36.38
CA PHE A 108 39.16 18.50 35.24
C PHE A 108 39.54 17.87 33.89
N LYS A 109 40.79 17.44 33.71
CA LYS A 109 41.23 16.70 32.51
C LYS A 109 40.49 15.37 32.35
N ASN A 110 40.25 14.67 33.45
CA ASN A 110 39.45 13.44 33.46
C ASN A 110 38.01 13.73 33.03
N ILE A 111 37.39 14.81 33.54
CA ILE A 111 36.06 15.25 33.11
C ILE A 111 36.03 15.50 31.61
N ARG A 112 36.97 16.31 31.07
CA ARG A 112 37.08 16.57 29.62
C ARG A 112 37.22 15.29 28.79
N THR A 113 38.02 14.33 29.28
CA THR A 113 38.23 13.04 28.60
C THR A 113 36.95 12.22 28.56
N ASN A 114 36.20 12.17 29.67
CA ASN A 114 34.92 11.48 29.73
C ASN A 114 33.85 12.16 28.85
N MET A 115 33.85 13.50 28.80
CA MET A 115 32.97 14.27 27.91
C MET A 115 33.28 13.97 26.44
N GLU A 116 34.55 13.99 26.05
CA GLU A 116 35.03 13.64 24.72
C GLU A 116 34.61 12.23 24.30
N GLN A 117 34.77 11.24 25.18
CA GLN A 117 34.32 9.86 24.92
C GLN A 117 32.80 9.78 24.73
N SER A 118 32.04 10.47 25.58
CA SER A 118 30.57 10.52 25.47
C SER A 118 30.14 11.18 24.17
N TYR A 119 30.84 12.24 23.75
CA TYR A 119 30.63 12.94 22.49
C TYR A 119 30.80 12.03 21.30
N MET A 120 31.91 11.28 21.28
CA MET A 120 32.21 10.30 20.25
C MET A 120 31.14 9.22 20.22
N ALA A 121 30.78 8.64 21.36
CA ALA A 121 29.78 7.58 21.44
C ALA A 121 28.40 8.02 20.92
N ILE A 122 27.95 9.23 21.26
CA ILE A 122 26.70 9.79 20.75
C ILE A 122 26.80 9.96 19.23
N ASN A 123 27.85 10.64 18.76
CA ASN A 123 27.97 11.04 17.36
C ASN A 123 28.18 9.86 16.41
N THR A 124 29.02 8.90 16.76
CA THR A 124 29.46 7.84 15.84
C THR A 124 28.71 6.52 16.00
N GLN A 125 27.99 6.34 17.10
CA GLN A 125 27.30 5.07 17.37
C GLN A 125 25.80 5.28 17.55
N GLN A 126 25.39 6.12 18.50
CA GLN A 126 23.96 6.25 18.81
C GLN A 126 23.18 6.91 17.67
N VAL A 127 23.68 8.03 17.15
CA VAL A 127 23.01 8.74 16.05
C VAL A 127 23.04 7.92 14.76
N GLU A 128 24.17 7.30 14.43
CA GLU A 128 24.28 6.42 13.25
C GLU A 128 23.33 5.23 13.30
N ASN A 129 23.18 4.60 14.48
CA ASN A 129 22.20 3.52 14.66
C ASN A 129 20.77 4.02 14.41
N ILE A 130 20.41 5.19 14.93
CA ILE A 130 19.07 5.78 14.71
C ILE A 130 18.85 6.09 13.22
N LEU A 131 19.84 6.65 12.54
CA LEU A 131 19.77 6.94 11.10
C LEU A 131 19.59 5.65 10.29
N SER A 132 20.35 4.61 10.62
CA SER A 132 20.23 3.27 10.01
C SER A 132 18.83 2.66 10.24
N ASP A 133 18.30 2.73 11.46
CA ASP A 133 16.97 2.21 11.78
C ASP A 133 15.87 2.94 10.98
N ILE A 134 16.01 4.25 10.80
CA ILE A 134 15.10 5.04 9.95
C ILE A 134 15.18 4.58 8.49
N GLU A 135 16.38 4.38 7.94
CA GLU A 135 16.58 3.91 6.57
C GLU A 135 15.95 2.52 6.34
N GLN A 136 16.19 1.60 7.27
CA GLN A 136 15.58 0.27 7.23
C GLN A 136 14.06 0.36 7.24
N LYS A 137 13.50 1.28 8.04
CA LYS A 137 12.05 1.46 8.10
C LYS A 137 11.47 2.03 6.81
N ILE A 138 12.17 2.96 6.17
CA ILE A 138 11.79 3.50 4.85
C ILE A 138 11.79 2.37 3.83
N ALA A 139 12.88 1.60 3.71
CA ALA A 139 12.99 0.49 2.77
C ALA A 139 11.90 -0.57 2.99
N GLN A 140 11.54 -0.85 4.25
CA GLN A 140 10.43 -1.74 4.58
C GLN A 140 9.09 -1.22 4.03
N LEU A 141 8.79 0.07 4.24
CA LEU A 141 7.53 0.67 3.78
C LEU A 141 7.46 0.71 2.24
N GLU A 142 8.57 0.98 1.57
CA GLU A 142 8.67 0.94 0.11
C GLU A 142 8.41 -0.47 -0.44
N SER A 143 9.00 -1.49 0.20
CA SER A 143 8.76 -2.90 -0.15
C SER A 143 7.28 -3.28 0.01
N ILE A 144 6.63 -2.85 1.10
CA ILE A 144 5.20 -3.05 1.33
C ILE A 144 4.37 -2.38 0.22
N ASN A 145 4.70 -1.14 -0.15
CA ASN A 145 4.01 -0.41 -1.22
C ASN A 145 4.16 -1.08 -2.58
N ASN A 146 5.33 -1.65 -2.88
CA ASN A 146 5.54 -2.46 -4.08
C ASN A 146 4.65 -3.71 -4.07
N GLY A 147 4.53 -4.37 -2.92
CA GLY A 147 3.60 -5.49 -2.72
C GLY A 147 2.15 -5.10 -3.03
N TYR A 148 1.67 -3.99 -2.49
CA TYR A 148 0.32 -3.48 -2.77
C TYR A 148 0.12 -3.11 -4.24
N SER A 149 1.14 -2.52 -4.88
CA SER A 149 1.09 -2.16 -6.30
C SER A 149 0.95 -3.40 -7.20
N ASN A 150 1.65 -4.49 -6.87
CA ASN A 150 1.52 -5.77 -7.57
C ASN A 150 0.12 -6.37 -7.40
N SER A 151 -0.45 -6.31 -6.19
CA SER A 151 -1.84 -6.75 -5.95
C SER A 151 -2.84 -5.94 -6.76
N ILE A 152 -2.68 -4.61 -6.83
CA ILE A 152 -3.52 -3.74 -7.67
C ILE A 152 -3.41 -4.11 -9.15
N ALA A 153 -2.21 -4.43 -9.64
CA ALA A 153 -2.02 -4.86 -11.02
C ALA A 153 -2.77 -6.18 -11.32
N SER A 154 -2.71 -7.14 -10.40
CA SER A 154 -3.48 -8.39 -10.49
C SER A 154 -4.99 -8.13 -10.49
N ILE A 155 -5.48 -7.24 -9.62
CA ILE A 155 -6.90 -6.85 -9.58
C ILE A 155 -7.33 -6.21 -10.91
N ASN A 156 -6.53 -5.30 -11.47
CA ASN A 156 -6.84 -4.68 -12.76
C ASN A 156 -6.91 -5.72 -13.89
N TYR A 157 -6.02 -6.71 -13.87
CA TYR A 157 -6.06 -7.82 -14.81
C TYR A 157 -7.34 -8.64 -14.67
N GLN A 158 -7.74 -8.98 -13.44
CA GLN A 158 -8.98 -9.71 -13.18
C GLN A 158 -10.22 -8.96 -13.68
N ILE A 159 -10.31 -7.65 -13.43
CA ILE A 159 -11.41 -6.82 -13.94
C ILE A 159 -11.46 -6.83 -15.48
N CYS A 160 -10.30 -6.86 -16.15
CA CYS A 160 -10.23 -6.88 -17.62
C CYS A 160 -10.69 -8.21 -18.24
N LEU A 161 -10.70 -9.30 -17.46
CA LEU A 161 -11.10 -10.64 -17.94
C LEU A 161 -12.60 -10.92 -17.78
N LEU A 162 -13.32 -10.09 -17.02
CA LEU A 162 -14.75 -10.22 -16.73
C LEU A 162 -15.62 -9.47 -17.74
#